data_AF-A0A538QHE5-F1
#
_entry.id   AF-A0A538QHE5-F1
#
_cell.length_a   1.000
_cell.length_b   1.000
_cell.length_c   1.000
_cell.angle_alpha   90.00
_cell.angle_beta   90.00
_cell.angle_gamma   90.00
#
_symmetry.space_group_name_H-M   'P 1'
#
loop_
_entity.id
_entity.type
_entity.pdbx_description
1 polymer ?
#
loop_
_entity_poly.entity_id
_entity_poly.type
_entity_poly.pdbx_seq_one_letter_code
_entity_poly.pdbx_strand_id
1 'polypeptide(L)'
;MSEGAGSIGVELLAGRDAFDAVVVPLGDGALLNGVARWIKAAAPATRVIGVCSSGAPAMLEFWRQRHGLPRRGRASHPGTIADGIAVRVPIAASLDDMRGTVDDVIAIDD
;
A
#
# COMPACT_ATOMS: atom_id res chain seq x y z
N MET A 1 12.35 2.59 -7.03
CA MET A 1 12.71 1.95 -5.74
C MET A 1 11.83 0.73 -5.41
N SER A 2 10.60 0.62 -5.93
CA SER A 2 9.70 -0.52 -5.68
C SER A 2 9.95 -1.77 -6.54
N GLU A 3 10.82 -1.69 -7.55
CA GLU A 3 11.05 -2.79 -8.52
C GLU A 3 11.46 -4.11 -7.86
N GLY A 4 12.31 -4.06 -6.82
CA GLY A 4 12.72 -5.25 -6.08
C GLY A 4 11.55 -5.96 -5.39
N ALA A 5 10.56 -5.22 -4.88
CA ALA A 5 9.36 -5.81 -4.28
C ALA A 5 8.42 -6.46 -5.33
N GLY A 6 8.59 -6.13 -6.61
CA GLY A 6 7.83 -6.75 -7.70
C GLY A 6 8.14 -8.23 -7.89
N SER A 7 9.33 -8.70 -7.50
CA SER A 7 9.67 -10.13 -7.59
C SER A 7 8.76 -11.00 -6.74
N ILE A 8 8.23 -10.48 -5.63
CA ILE A 8 7.22 -11.17 -4.81
C ILE A 8 5.95 -11.41 -5.64
N GLY A 9 5.54 -10.44 -6.47
CA GLY A 9 4.42 -10.63 -7.39
C GLY A 9 4.69 -11.73 -8.43
N VAL A 10 5.93 -11.83 -8.92
CA VAL A 10 6.35 -12.90 -9.84
C VAL A 10 6.19 -14.26 -9.17
N GLU A 11 6.70 -14.40 -7.94
CA GLU A 11 6.62 -15.64 -7.16
C GLU A 11 5.17 -16.03 -6.83
N LEU A 12 4.33 -15.06 -6.47
CA LEU A 12 2.90 -15.29 -6.17
C LEU A 12 2.14 -15.90 -7.37
N LEU A 13 2.50 -15.52 -8.60
CA LEU A 13 1.84 -15.98 -9.83
C LEU A 13 2.61 -17.09 -10.57
N ALA A 14 3.75 -17.56 -10.05
CA ALA A 14 4.63 -18.48 -10.77
C ALA A 14 4.06 -19.90 -11.01
N GLY A 15 2.91 -20.26 -10.44
CA GLY A 15 2.34 -21.60 -10.60
C GLY A 15 0.88 -21.75 -10.17
N ARG A 16 0.09 -20.67 -10.17
CA ARG A 16 -1.31 -20.68 -9.74
C ARG A 16 -2.19 -19.86 -10.68
N ASP A 17 -3.49 -20.16 -10.65
CA ASP A 17 -4.51 -19.28 -11.23
C ASP A 17 -4.48 -17.91 -10.55
N ALA A 18 -4.96 -16.88 -11.25
CA ALA A 18 -5.06 -15.53 -10.70
C ALA A 18 -5.88 -15.51 -9.41
N PHE A 19 -5.45 -14.72 -8.42
CA PHE A 19 -6.18 -14.55 -7.17
C PHE A 19 -7.39 -13.63 -7.37
N ASP A 20 -8.44 -13.81 -6.57
CA ASP A 20 -9.52 -12.80 -6.49
C ASP A 20 -8.99 -11.49 -5.89
N ALA A 21 -8.13 -11.59 -4.89
CA ALA A 21 -7.50 -10.46 -4.24
C ALA A 21 -6.13 -10.80 -3.63
N VAL A 22 -5.25 -9.81 -3.56
CA VAL A 22 -3.99 -9.82 -2.82
C VAL A 22 -4.01 -8.64 -1.85
N VAL A 23 -3.69 -8.94 -0.60
CA VAL A 23 -3.67 -7.96 0.50
C VAL A 23 -2.22 -7.70 0.88
N VAL A 24 -1.79 -6.44 0.85
CA VAL A 24 -0.38 -6.07 1.04
C VAL A 24 -0.24 -4.93 2.06
N PRO A 25 0.70 -5.01 3.01
CA PRO A 25 0.94 -3.92 3.96
C PRO A 25 1.30 -2.60 3.27
N LEU A 26 0.70 -1.52 3.75
CA LEU A 26 0.94 -0.14 3.35
C LEU A 26 1.67 0.60 4.48
N GLY A 27 2.99 0.56 4.41
CA GLY A 27 3.87 1.48 5.13
C GLY A 27 4.22 2.68 4.26
N ASP A 28 5.43 2.70 3.70
CA ASP A 28 5.90 3.75 2.79
C ASP A 28 5.37 3.60 1.35
N GLY A 29 4.74 2.46 1.05
CA GLY A 29 4.17 2.10 -0.24
C GLY A 29 5.12 1.33 -1.16
N ALA A 30 6.40 1.15 -0.82
CA ALA A 30 7.35 0.48 -1.71
C ALA A 30 6.97 -0.98 -2.00
N LEU A 31 6.61 -1.74 -0.96
CA LEU A 31 6.17 -3.14 -1.08
C LEU A 31 4.85 -3.23 -1.87
N LEU A 32 3.83 -2.47 -1.44
CA LEU A 32 2.52 -2.43 -2.10
C LEU A 32 2.67 -2.11 -3.59
N ASN A 33 3.38 -1.05 -3.95
CA ASN A 33 3.53 -0.62 -5.34
C ASN A 33 4.28 -1.65 -6.19
N GLY A 34 5.33 -2.26 -5.64
CA GLY A 34 6.09 -3.30 -6.35
C GLY A 34 5.20 -4.50 -6.70
N VAL A 35 4.52 -5.05 -5.69
CA VAL A 35 3.62 -6.19 -5.86
C VAL A 35 2.44 -5.82 -6.76
N ALA A 36 1.77 -4.70 -6.49
CA ALA A 36 0.60 -4.23 -7.24
C ALA A 36 0.90 -4.11 -8.73
N ARG A 37 2.06 -3.53 -9.08
CA ARG A 37 2.44 -3.29 -10.47
C ARG A 37 2.62 -4.59 -11.24
N TRP A 38 3.24 -5.61 -10.64
CA TRP A 38 3.34 -6.92 -11.28
C TRP A 38 1.97 -7.62 -11.36
N ILE A 39 1.23 -7.66 -10.26
CA ILE A 39 -0.09 -8.30 -10.20
C ILE A 39 -1.02 -7.72 -11.26
N LYS A 40 -1.07 -6.39 -11.40
CA LYS A 40 -1.95 -5.74 -12.39
C LYS A 40 -1.48 -5.92 -13.83
N ALA A 41 -0.19 -6.07 -14.07
CA ALA A 41 0.34 -6.37 -15.40
C ALA A 41 0.03 -7.82 -15.82
N ALA A 42 0.18 -8.79 -14.92
CA ALA A 42 0.03 -10.21 -15.22
C ALA A 42 -1.41 -10.73 -15.03
N ALA A 43 -2.17 -10.18 -14.10
CA ALA A 43 -3.49 -10.63 -13.70
C ALA A 43 -4.40 -9.43 -13.31
N PRO A 44 -4.80 -8.58 -14.27
CA PRO A 44 -5.47 -7.29 -14.01
C PRO A 44 -6.79 -7.40 -13.24
N ALA A 45 -7.47 -8.55 -13.33
CA ALA A 45 -8.70 -8.83 -12.59
C ALA A 45 -8.46 -9.04 -11.07
N THR A 46 -7.23 -9.39 -10.67
CA THR A 46 -6.87 -9.56 -9.26
C THR A 46 -6.98 -8.22 -8.55
N ARG A 47 -7.74 -8.17 -7.46
CA ARG A 47 -7.82 -6.97 -6.63
C ARG A 47 -6.56 -6.80 -5.78
N VAL A 48 -6.05 -5.59 -5.66
CA VAL A 48 -4.91 -5.25 -4.82
C VAL A 48 -5.40 -4.32 -3.72
N ILE A 49 -5.30 -4.76 -2.48
CA ILE A 49 -5.81 -4.05 -1.31
C ILE A 49 -4.64 -3.71 -0.38
N GLY A 50 -4.41 -2.42 -0.15
CA GLY A 50 -3.44 -1.93 0.83
C GLY A 50 -4.00 -2.00 2.25
N VAL A 51 -3.17 -2.37 3.23
CA VAL A 51 -3.57 -2.38 4.65
C VAL A 51 -2.59 -1.59 5.48
N CYS A 52 -3.06 -0.59 6.22
CA CYS A 52 -2.26 0.12 7.22
C CYS A 52 -2.85 -0.05 8.62
N SER A 53 -2.09 0.31 9.66
CA SER A 53 -2.64 0.40 11.02
C SER A 53 -3.51 1.66 11.16
N SER A 54 -4.60 1.56 11.92
CA SER A 54 -5.41 2.70 12.36
C SER A 54 -4.63 3.65 13.29
N GLY A 55 -3.59 3.15 13.97
CA GLY A 55 -2.65 3.93 14.78
C GLY A 55 -1.59 4.69 13.98
N ALA A 56 -1.49 4.46 12.66
CA ALA A 56 -0.60 5.17 11.74
C ALA A 56 -1.25 5.38 10.34
N PRO A 57 -2.37 6.11 10.22
CA PRO A 57 -3.20 6.12 9.01
C PRO A 57 -2.73 7.12 7.94
N ALA A 58 -1.51 7.66 8.01
CA ALA A 58 -1.09 8.82 7.23
C ALA A 58 -1.21 8.61 5.70
N MET A 59 -0.82 7.45 5.20
CA MET A 59 -0.95 7.11 3.78
C MET A 59 -2.40 6.91 3.36
N LEU A 60 -3.23 6.27 4.21
CA LEU A 60 -4.65 6.06 3.95
C LEU A 60 -5.43 7.38 3.91
N GLU A 61 -5.19 8.27 4.88
CA GLU A 61 -5.82 9.59 4.93
C GLU A 61 -5.55 10.37 3.65
N PHE A 62 -4.31 10.35 3.18
CA PHE A 62 -3.94 11.00 1.93
C PHE A 62 -4.55 10.30 0.71
N TRP A 63 -4.51 8.96 0.65
CA TRP A 63 -5.10 8.18 -0.45
C TRP A 63 -6.59 8.50 -0.65
N ARG A 64 -7.35 8.64 0.45
CA ARG A 64 -8.77 8.99 0.42
C ARG A 64 -9.03 10.44 0.03
N GLN A 65 -8.17 11.36 0.44
CA GLN A 65 -8.27 12.77 0.07
C GLN A 65 -7.80 12.96 -1.37
N ARG A 66 -8.71 12.95 -2.34
CA ARG A 66 -8.42 13.24 -3.76
C ARG A 66 -7.84 14.66 -3.96
N HIS A 67 -6.55 14.87 -3.72
CA HIS A 67 -5.77 16.10 -3.97
C HIS A 67 -5.62 17.13 -2.82
N GLY A 68 -5.65 16.73 -1.55
CA GLY A 68 -5.23 17.60 -0.45
C GLY A 68 -3.73 17.50 -0.17
N LEU A 69 -2.99 18.61 -0.05
CA LEU A 69 -1.61 18.59 0.47
C LEU A 69 -1.59 17.94 1.86
N PRO A 70 -0.51 17.22 2.25
CA PRO A 70 -0.44 16.59 3.56
C PRO A 70 -0.59 17.67 4.63
N ARG A 71 -1.68 17.62 5.41
CA ARG A 71 -1.67 18.33 6.69
C ARG A 71 -0.62 17.64 7.53
N ARG A 72 0.40 18.39 7.97
CA ARG A 72 1.41 17.91 8.92
C ARG A 72 0.72 17.58 10.25
N GLY A 73 0.13 16.38 10.34
CA GLY A 73 -0.42 15.81 11.55
C GLY A 73 0.71 15.36 12.45
N ARG A 74 0.96 16.12 13.51
CA ARG A 74 2.06 15.92 14.45
C ARG A 74 1.68 14.86 15.48
N ALA A 75 1.44 13.61 15.06
CA ALA A 75 1.40 12.51 16.01
C ALA A 75 2.85 12.28 16.46
N SER A 76 3.15 12.60 17.72
CA SER A 76 4.50 12.53 18.29
C SER A 76 5.04 11.10 18.35
N HIS A 77 4.16 10.09 18.39
CA HIS A 77 4.46 8.66 18.22
C HIS A 77 3.30 7.97 17.46
N PRO A 78 3.59 7.01 16.57
CA PRO A 78 2.55 6.13 16.04
C PRO A 78 1.95 5.30 17.18
N GLY A 79 0.63 5.22 17.25
CA GLY A 79 -0.08 4.45 18.27
C GLY A 79 -0.31 3.02 17.82
N THR A 80 0.73 2.32 17.37
CA THR A 80 0.60 0.94 16.86
C THR A 80 1.81 0.06 17.16
N ILE A 81 1.57 -1.24 17.36
CA ILE A 81 2.58 -2.30 17.42
C ILE A 81 3.24 -2.55 16.04
N ALA A 82 2.63 -2.11 14.95
CA ALA A 82 3.09 -2.32 13.57
C ALA A 82 4.17 -1.30 13.15
N ASP A 83 5.31 -1.31 13.85
CA ASP A 83 6.42 -0.37 13.69
C ASP A 83 6.97 -0.28 12.26
N GLY A 84 7.04 -1.42 11.55
CA GLY A 84 7.53 -1.50 10.16
C GLY A 84 6.67 -0.78 9.13
N ILE A 85 5.41 -0.49 9.43
CA ILE A 85 4.50 0.27 8.56
C ILE A 85 3.99 1.56 9.20
N ALA A 86 4.58 1.98 10.32
CA ALA A 86 4.17 3.14 11.11
C ALA A 86 4.61 4.49 10.48
N VAL A 87 4.17 4.73 9.24
CA VAL A 87 4.51 5.92 8.48
C VAL A 87 3.73 7.14 8.97
N ARG A 88 4.47 8.20 9.31
CA ARG A 88 3.92 9.44 9.88
C ARG A 88 3.67 10.53 8.85
N VAL A 89 4.46 10.53 7.78
CA VAL A 89 4.40 11.53 6.71
C VAL A 89 4.12 10.80 5.41
N PRO A 90 3.01 11.10 4.72
CA PRO A 90 2.69 10.42 3.49
C PRO A 90 3.72 10.75 2.41
N ILE A 91 4.01 9.76 1.56
CA ILE A 91 5.00 9.86 0.50
C ILE A 91 4.28 10.05 -0.83
N ALA A 92 4.26 11.29 -1.32
CA ALA A 92 3.49 11.67 -2.51
C ALA A 92 3.81 10.79 -3.74
N ALA A 93 5.09 10.49 -3.99
CA ALA A 93 5.50 9.65 -5.11
C ALA A 93 4.92 8.23 -5.01
N SER A 94 4.98 7.60 -3.82
CA SER A 94 4.38 6.29 -3.60
C SER A 94 2.86 6.31 -3.80
N LEU A 95 2.19 7.37 -3.34
CA LEU A 95 0.74 7.54 -3.50
C LEU A 95 0.33 7.73 -4.96
N ASP A 96 1.15 8.39 -5.76
CA ASP A 96 0.92 8.52 -7.19
C ASP A 96 1.14 7.19 -7.91
N ASP A 97 2.15 6.40 -7.52
CA ASP A 97 2.39 5.05 -8.05
C ASP A 97 1.25 4.06 -7.71
N MET A 98 0.55 4.26 -6.59
CA MET A 98 -0.63 3.46 -6.22
C MET A 98 -1.81 3.66 -7.19
N ARG A 99 -1.86 4.80 -7.90
CA ARG A 99 -2.98 5.13 -8.79
C ARG A 99 -3.03 4.16 -9.97
N GLY A 100 -4.19 3.54 -10.16
CA GLY A 100 -4.42 2.57 -11.24
C GLY A 100 -3.81 1.19 -10.98
N THR A 101 -3.11 0.99 -9.86
CA THR A 101 -2.56 -0.32 -9.49
C THR A 101 -3.15 -0.88 -8.20
N VAL A 102 -3.57 0.00 -7.28
CA VAL A 102 -4.22 -0.34 -6.01
C VAL A 102 -5.71 -0.03 -6.10
N ASP A 103 -6.56 -1.00 -5.76
CA ASP A 103 -8.02 -0.87 -5.86
C ASP A 103 -8.64 -0.29 -4.59
N ASP A 104 -8.08 -0.58 -3.42
CA ASP A 104 -8.59 -0.09 -2.13
C ASP A 104 -7.49 -0.04 -1.07
N VAL A 105 -7.72 0.74 -0.01
CA VAL A 105 -6.88 0.78 1.18
C VAL A 105 -7.75 0.82 2.43
N ILE A 106 -7.45 -0.08 3.37
CA ILE A 106 -8.17 -0.21 4.64
C ILE A 106 -7.22 -0.01 5.83
N ALA A 107 -7.76 0.48 6.95
CA ALA A 107 -7.05 0.54 8.22
C ALA A 107 -7.58 -0.56 9.15
N ILE A 108 -6.67 -1.15 9.94
CA ILE A 108 -6.97 -2.21 10.90
C ILE A 108 -6.42 -1.79 12.28
N ASP A 109 -7.18 -2.10 13.33
CA ASP A 109 -6.76 -1.89 14.71
C ASP A 109 -5.75 -2.97 15.17
N ASP A 110 -5.00 -2.67 16.21
CA ASP A 110 -4.01 -3.58 16.81
C ASP A 110 -4.64 -4.78 17.55
#